data_AF-A0A931UXM9-F1
#
_entry.id   AF-A0A931UXM9-F1
#
_cell.length_a   1.000
_cell.length_b   1.000
_cell.length_c   1.000
_cell.angle_alpha   90.00
_cell.angle_beta   90.00
_cell.angle_gamma   90.00
#
_symmetry.space_group_name_H-M   'P 1'
#
loop_
_entity.id
_entity.type
_entity.pdbx_description
1 polymer ?
#
loop_
_entity_poly.entity_id
_entity_poly.type
_entity_poly.pdbx_seq_one_letter_code
_entity_poly.pdbx_strand_id
1 'polypeptide(L)'
;MRAPALLLLSLGVAACASDKTPFPDKPLDIEVTIVAGPPSARDKRLPISFDYTQAPEFTVDLRMRNYDGTTRTSFTGPQAWVRLDFAPAGQIVESAGPKGKDDPDVAGPNVHFSNGEAKGIKVKVLGAYDDTRIVAQDVGFVPADPGAISACSNGRDDDGNGYADWPHDPNCRYLNDDSEAAFEAGFGTSPPIYFGKPTIYDVQLGTASPFLAKQVDLLADPNKLVVIGVSNNGMYVSDVTDTRGSNSIFVFTFSAPFGVQACDRLSRLSGNVSDFFGGTQLGTPGYTVVPWIDPVRSGPCPIPDFAPIDGSISGFIDKMEALESSLVVVKNPIIGNFFGKDKVPIVDGRPELTVGKSNCDLNGDGIVGYNSNRGGFNVDEKACNDACTASPDCTEWNNYVGFNNVKIKFAPGDGTLFFSPSAIPGFDVFQYVQFADEPGKRKLAEIRGVLTNFVGPTPPYTIEPRCLDDIVWVGRAPSEIKDAKSACVRNRIGVDVEGTN
;
A
#
# COMPACT_ATOMS: atom_id res chain seq x y z
N MET A 1 -28.77 -63.55 64.87
CA MET A 1 -29.95 -63.98 64.09
C MET A 1 -29.87 -63.35 62.70
N ARG A 2 -30.32 -64.09 61.69
CA ARG A 2 -30.08 -63.96 60.25
C ARG A 2 -30.37 -62.58 59.65
N ALA A 3 -29.55 -62.21 58.66
CA ALA A 3 -29.86 -61.22 57.63
C ALA A 3 -31.10 -61.63 56.80
N PRO A 4 -31.71 -60.67 56.10
CA PRO A 4 -31.78 -60.86 54.65
C PRO A 4 -31.41 -59.61 53.83
N ALA A 5 -30.99 -59.92 52.62
CA ALA A 5 -30.54 -59.05 51.55
C ALA A 5 -31.63 -58.08 51.08
N LEU A 6 -31.24 -56.84 50.79
CA LEU A 6 -32.04 -55.90 50.01
C LEU A 6 -31.46 -55.85 48.59
N LEU A 7 -32.26 -56.32 47.65
CA LEU A 7 -32.01 -56.39 46.21
C LEU A 7 -31.97 -54.96 45.64
N LEU A 8 -30.82 -54.55 45.07
CA LEU A 8 -30.72 -53.36 44.23
C LEU A 8 -31.17 -53.74 42.81
N LEU A 9 -32.40 -53.32 42.45
CA LEU A 9 -32.89 -53.41 41.08
C LEU A 9 -32.45 -52.16 40.32
N SER A 10 -31.38 -52.28 39.52
CA SER A 10 -31.00 -51.28 38.53
C SER A 10 -31.92 -51.38 37.31
N LEU A 11 -32.89 -50.47 37.19
CA LEU A 11 -33.57 -50.26 35.92
C LEU A 11 -32.63 -49.49 34.98
N GLY A 12 -32.13 -50.19 33.96
CA GLY A 12 -31.55 -49.55 32.79
C GLY A 12 -32.63 -48.89 31.95
N VAL A 13 -32.54 -47.57 31.78
CA VAL A 13 -33.18 -46.89 30.66
C VAL A 13 -32.05 -46.33 29.80
N ALA A 14 -31.73 -47.05 28.73
CA ALA A 14 -30.99 -46.51 27.62
C ALA A 14 -31.89 -45.50 26.92
N ALA A 15 -31.65 -44.22 27.15
CA ALA A 15 -32.14 -43.14 26.30
C ALA A 15 -30.93 -42.50 25.64
N CYS A 16 -30.51 -43.07 24.51
CA CYS A 16 -29.79 -42.31 23.50
C CYS A 16 -30.78 -41.31 22.91
N ALA A 17 -30.89 -40.12 23.53
CA ALA A 17 -31.45 -38.98 22.84
C ALA A 17 -30.43 -38.56 21.78
N SER A 18 -30.70 -38.94 20.53
CA SER A 18 -30.16 -38.25 19.38
C SER A 18 -30.70 -36.82 19.44
N ASP A 19 -29.90 -35.91 19.99
CA ASP A 19 -30.12 -34.48 19.81
C ASP A 19 -29.93 -34.17 18.33
N LYS A 20 -31.02 -34.26 17.56
CA LYS A 20 -31.11 -33.65 16.25
C LYS A 20 -31.07 -32.14 16.47
N THR A 21 -29.96 -31.53 16.08
CA THR A 21 -29.84 -30.08 16.01
C THR A 21 -30.97 -29.53 15.11
N PRO A 22 -31.53 -28.33 15.39
CA PRO A 22 -32.73 -27.84 14.72
C PRO A 22 -32.52 -27.33 13.29
N PHE A 23 -31.33 -27.49 12.71
CA PHE A 23 -30.97 -26.94 11.41
C PHE A 23 -30.46 -28.03 10.44
N PRO A 24 -31.28 -29.03 10.06
CA PRO A 24 -30.86 -30.11 9.16
C PRO A 24 -30.64 -29.63 7.71
N ASP A 25 -31.19 -28.47 7.32
CA ASP A 25 -31.23 -28.05 5.92
C ASP A 25 -30.21 -26.97 5.53
N LYS A 26 -29.39 -26.43 6.43
CA LYS A 26 -28.33 -25.46 6.03
C LYS A 26 -27.04 -26.20 5.64
N PRO A 27 -26.32 -25.82 4.56
CA PRO A 27 -24.98 -26.32 4.29
C PRO A 27 -24.06 -25.96 5.47
N LEU A 28 -23.37 -26.95 6.04
CA LEU A 28 -22.44 -26.72 7.14
C LEU A 28 -21.09 -26.23 6.63
N ASP A 29 -20.61 -26.81 5.53
CA ASP A 29 -19.23 -26.67 5.07
C ASP A 29 -19.11 -27.08 3.58
N ILE A 30 -18.22 -26.40 2.86
CA ILE A 30 -17.80 -26.77 1.50
C ILE A 30 -16.40 -27.36 1.60
N GLU A 31 -16.27 -28.67 1.42
CA GLU A 31 -14.94 -29.26 1.36
C GLU A 31 -14.22 -28.82 0.09
N VAL A 32 -13.04 -28.22 0.25
CA VAL A 32 -12.15 -27.81 -0.84
C VAL A 32 -10.89 -28.66 -0.81
N THR A 33 -10.72 -29.52 -1.81
CA THR A 33 -9.56 -30.40 -1.93
C THR A 33 -8.68 -29.96 -3.10
N ILE A 34 -7.39 -29.71 -2.83
CA ILE A 34 -6.41 -29.46 -3.90
C ILE A 34 -5.94 -30.81 -4.42
N VAL A 35 -6.31 -31.15 -5.66
CA VAL A 35 -5.98 -32.45 -6.29
C VAL A 35 -4.70 -32.39 -7.11
N ALA A 36 -4.37 -31.22 -7.65
CA ALA A 36 -3.12 -30.98 -8.36
C ALA A 36 -2.69 -29.52 -8.24
N GLY A 37 -1.40 -29.26 -8.39
CA GLY A 37 -0.82 -27.92 -8.36
C GLY A 37 0.67 -27.96 -8.06
N PRO A 38 1.35 -26.82 -8.14
CA PRO A 38 2.74 -26.74 -7.74
C PRO A 38 2.89 -27.07 -6.25
N PRO A 39 3.89 -27.87 -5.86
CA PRO A 39 4.07 -28.25 -4.47
C PRO A 39 4.43 -27.03 -3.63
N SER A 40 3.71 -26.82 -2.53
CA SER A 40 4.01 -25.78 -1.55
C SER A 40 4.09 -26.37 -0.15
N ALA A 41 5.04 -25.89 0.64
CA ALA A 41 5.22 -26.24 2.05
C ALA A 41 5.77 -25.03 2.81
N ARG A 42 5.70 -25.05 4.15
CA ARG A 42 6.20 -23.93 4.98
C ARG A 42 7.66 -23.58 4.70
N ASP A 43 8.48 -24.59 4.41
CA ASP A 43 9.91 -24.51 4.09
C ASP A 43 10.19 -24.39 2.58
N LYS A 44 9.17 -24.61 1.73
CA LYS A 44 9.24 -24.50 0.28
C LYS A 44 8.05 -23.70 -0.24
N ARG A 45 8.12 -22.39 -0.04
CA ARG A 45 7.08 -21.43 -0.43
C ARG A 45 7.12 -21.16 -1.94
N LEU A 46 5.96 -20.99 -2.54
CA LEU A 46 5.82 -20.55 -3.93
C LEU A 46 6.18 -19.06 -4.05
N PRO A 47 6.78 -18.62 -5.17
CA PRO A 47 7.02 -17.20 -5.39
C PRO A 47 5.69 -16.44 -5.53
N ILE A 48 5.69 -15.17 -5.13
CA ILE A 48 4.61 -14.24 -5.47
C ILE A 48 4.78 -13.88 -6.94
N SER A 49 3.68 -13.88 -7.70
CA SER A 49 3.67 -13.45 -9.09
C SER A 49 2.51 -12.51 -9.36
N PHE A 50 2.78 -11.49 -10.18
CA PHE A 50 1.79 -10.60 -10.79
C PHE A 50 1.78 -10.76 -12.32
N ASP A 51 2.61 -11.66 -12.87
CA ASP A 51 2.63 -12.00 -14.28
C ASP A 51 1.63 -13.12 -14.54
N TYR A 52 0.58 -12.79 -15.29
CA TYR A 52 -0.49 -13.73 -15.69
C TYR A 52 0.06 -14.99 -16.36
N THR A 53 1.16 -14.88 -17.11
CA THR A 53 1.76 -16.02 -17.83
C THR A 53 2.51 -16.97 -16.90
N GLN A 54 2.88 -16.50 -15.71
CA GLN A 54 3.57 -17.27 -14.68
C GLN A 54 2.66 -17.59 -13.47
N ALA A 55 1.37 -17.26 -13.56
CA ALA A 55 0.41 -17.52 -12.51
C ALA A 55 0.35 -19.03 -12.19
N PRO A 56 0.58 -19.46 -10.93
CA PRO A 56 0.42 -20.85 -10.56
C PRO A 56 -1.03 -21.30 -10.76
N GLU A 57 -1.18 -22.51 -11.30
CA GLU A 57 -2.47 -23.16 -11.53
C GLU A 57 -2.66 -24.29 -10.53
N PHE A 58 -3.82 -24.31 -9.87
CA PHE A 58 -4.25 -25.39 -8.99
C PHE A 58 -5.48 -26.05 -9.58
N THR A 59 -5.59 -27.36 -9.45
CA THR A 59 -6.82 -28.11 -9.71
C THR A 59 -7.45 -28.45 -8.37
N VAL A 60 -8.73 -28.13 -8.21
CA VAL A 60 -9.50 -28.38 -7.00
C VAL A 60 -10.76 -29.19 -7.28
N ASP A 61 -11.11 -30.00 -6.28
CA ASP A 61 -12.40 -30.67 -6.17
C ASP A 61 -13.15 -30.05 -4.98
N LEU A 62 -14.43 -29.77 -5.20
CA LEU A 62 -15.34 -29.18 -4.24
C LEU A 62 -16.47 -30.15 -3.91
N ARG A 63 -16.85 -30.22 -2.64
CA ARG A 63 -17.92 -31.09 -2.18
C ARG A 63 -18.74 -30.45 -1.07
N MET A 64 -20.04 -30.31 -1.31
CA MET A 64 -20.99 -29.82 -0.31
C MET A 64 -21.24 -30.91 0.73
N ARG A 65 -21.08 -30.62 2.02
CA ARG A 65 -21.19 -31.62 3.09
C ARG A 65 -22.42 -31.41 3.98
N ASN A 66 -23.04 -32.52 4.37
CA ASN A 66 -24.02 -32.60 5.45
C ASN A 66 -23.33 -32.63 6.82
N TYR A 67 -24.11 -32.47 7.90
CA TYR A 67 -23.60 -32.51 9.29
C TYR A 67 -22.94 -33.84 9.67
N ASP A 68 -23.35 -34.95 9.04
CA ASP A 68 -22.79 -36.29 9.26
C ASP A 68 -21.53 -36.57 8.41
N GLY A 69 -21.07 -35.58 7.63
CA GLY A 69 -19.90 -35.66 6.76
C GLY A 69 -20.15 -36.31 5.40
N THR A 70 -21.39 -36.71 5.09
CA THR A 70 -21.77 -37.20 3.77
C THR A 70 -21.92 -36.07 2.74
N THR A 71 -21.88 -36.40 1.45
CA THR A 71 -22.13 -35.44 0.37
C THR A 71 -23.60 -35.01 0.36
N ARG A 72 -23.87 -33.71 0.31
CA ARG A 72 -25.20 -33.14 0.12
C ARG A 72 -25.58 -33.17 -1.36
N THR A 73 -26.08 -34.30 -1.82
CA THR A 73 -26.45 -34.48 -3.24
C THR A 73 -27.66 -33.63 -3.67
N SER A 74 -28.40 -33.07 -2.72
CA SER A 74 -29.52 -32.14 -2.98
C SER A 74 -29.05 -30.75 -3.44
N PHE A 75 -27.78 -30.39 -3.23
CA PHE A 75 -27.22 -29.15 -3.76
C PHE A 75 -26.88 -29.33 -5.25
N THR A 76 -27.89 -29.11 -6.10
CA THR A 76 -27.81 -29.28 -7.55
C THR A 76 -28.88 -28.42 -8.24
N GLY A 77 -28.86 -28.34 -9.57
CA GLY A 77 -29.78 -27.51 -10.35
C GLY A 77 -29.24 -26.09 -10.59
N PRO A 78 -30.02 -25.20 -11.24
CA PRO A 78 -29.51 -23.96 -11.84
C PRO A 78 -28.88 -22.99 -10.84
N GLN A 79 -29.27 -23.06 -9.58
CA GLN A 79 -28.85 -22.15 -8.50
C GLN A 79 -27.64 -22.67 -7.72
N ALA A 80 -27.15 -23.88 -8.00
CA ALA A 80 -26.11 -24.53 -7.21
C ALA A 80 -24.70 -24.01 -7.55
N TRP A 81 -24.46 -22.71 -7.37
CA TRP A 81 -23.18 -22.07 -7.66
C TRP A 81 -22.43 -21.70 -6.39
N VAL A 82 -21.10 -21.82 -6.46
CA VAL A 82 -20.19 -21.46 -5.39
C VAL A 82 -19.10 -20.59 -5.94
N ARG A 83 -18.85 -19.47 -5.29
CA ARG A 83 -17.74 -18.58 -5.61
C ARG A 83 -16.46 -19.05 -4.96
N LEU A 84 -15.39 -19.08 -5.75
CA LEU A 84 -14.03 -19.28 -5.27
C LEU A 84 -13.34 -17.92 -5.03
N ASP A 85 -12.56 -17.84 -3.97
CA ASP A 85 -11.72 -16.70 -3.64
C ASP A 85 -10.40 -17.15 -2.98
N PHE A 86 -9.49 -16.23 -2.71
CA PHE A 86 -8.26 -16.47 -1.96
C PHE A 86 -8.24 -15.59 -0.71
N ALA A 87 -7.95 -16.19 0.44
CA ALA A 87 -7.81 -15.48 1.71
C ALA A 87 -6.50 -15.85 2.42
N PRO A 88 -5.80 -14.88 3.05
CA PRO A 88 -6.18 -13.47 3.20
C PRO A 88 -5.98 -12.63 1.92
N ALA A 89 -5.27 -13.15 0.92
CA ALA A 89 -4.99 -12.43 -0.31
C ALA A 89 -4.71 -13.33 -1.49
N GLY A 90 -4.84 -12.76 -2.68
CA GLY A 90 -4.75 -13.43 -3.96
C GLY A 90 -5.99 -13.16 -4.79
N GLN A 91 -5.84 -13.24 -6.10
CA GLN A 91 -6.94 -13.09 -7.04
C GLN A 91 -6.99 -14.29 -7.96
N ILE A 92 -8.18 -14.85 -8.12
CA ILE A 92 -8.46 -15.82 -9.19
C ILE A 92 -8.60 -15.03 -10.48
N VAL A 93 -7.64 -15.19 -11.38
CA VAL A 93 -7.59 -14.48 -12.67
C VAL A 93 -8.10 -15.32 -13.82
N GLU A 94 -8.13 -16.64 -13.64
CA GLU A 94 -8.69 -17.58 -14.60
C GLU A 94 -9.22 -18.79 -13.84
N SER A 95 -10.36 -19.30 -14.28
CA SER A 95 -10.93 -20.56 -13.86
C SER A 95 -11.36 -21.35 -15.09
N ALA A 96 -11.24 -22.67 -15.03
CA ALA A 96 -11.66 -23.54 -16.11
C ALA A 96 -12.18 -24.86 -15.54
N GLY A 97 -13.29 -25.34 -16.10
CA GLY A 97 -13.83 -26.66 -15.75
C GLY A 97 -13.09 -27.78 -16.50
N PRO A 98 -13.46 -29.05 -16.26
CA PRO A 98 -12.90 -30.19 -16.96
C PRO A 98 -13.01 -30.12 -18.48
N LYS A 99 -14.00 -29.40 -19.02
CA LYS A 99 -14.20 -29.21 -20.47
C LYS A 99 -13.38 -28.05 -21.05
N GLY A 100 -12.65 -27.30 -20.22
CA GLY A 100 -11.83 -26.15 -20.63
C GLY A 100 -12.37 -24.81 -20.12
N LYS A 101 -11.93 -23.72 -20.75
CA LYS A 101 -12.30 -22.35 -20.34
C LYS A 101 -13.77 -22.02 -20.62
N ASP A 102 -14.36 -22.67 -21.61
CA ASP A 102 -15.75 -22.49 -22.03
C ASP A 102 -16.68 -23.53 -21.37
N ASP A 103 -16.27 -24.14 -20.26
CA ASP A 103 -17.11 -25.08 -19.54
C ASP A 103 -18.33 -24.32 -18.96
N PRO A 104 -19.57 -24.68 -19.33
CA PRO A 104 -20.77 -23.98 -18.84
C PRO A 104 -20.93 -24.09 -17.31
N ASP A 105 -20.22 -25.03 -16.68
CA ASP A 105 -20.24 -25.23 -15.23
C ASP A 105 -19.27 -24.27 -14.49
N VAL A 106 -18.63 -23.32 -15.21
CA VAL A 106 -17.72 -22.31 -14.65
C VAL A 106 -18.02 -20.93 -15.26
N ALA A 107 -18.24 -19.94 -14.40
CA ALA A 107 -18.53 -18.56 -14.80
C ALA A 107 -17.66 -17.57 -13.99
N GLY A 108 -16.50 -17.22 -14.55
CA GLY A 108 -15.47 -16.49 -13.79
C GLY A 108 -15.10 -17.28 -12.52
N PRO A 109 -14.91 -16.66 -11.35
CA PRO A 109 -14.56 -17.40 -10.13
C PRO A 109 -15.71 -18.28 -9.59
N ASN A 110 -16.87 -18.32 -10.23
CA ASN A 110 -18.02 -19.11 -9.76
C ASN A 110 -18.05 -20.48 -10.44
N VAL A 111 -18.38 -21.51 -9.68
CA VAL A 111 -18.37 -22.92 -10.07
C VAL A 111 -19.73 -23.54 -9.78
N HIS A 112 -20.30 -24.21 -10.77
CA HIS A 112 -21.56 -24.92 -10.65
C HIS A 112 -21.38 -26.33 -10.09
N PHE A 113 -22.30 -26.74 -9.22
CA PHE A 113 -22.30 -28.04 -8.56
C PHE A 113 -23.33 -28.98 -9.20
N SER A 114 -22.89 -30.21 -9.45
CA SER A 114 -23.73 -31.32 -9.88
C SER A 114 -23.77 -32.39 -8.80
N ASN A 115 -24.95 -32.70 -8.27
CA ASN A 115 -25.14 -33.64 -7.16
C ASN A 115 -24.24 -33.33 -5.94
N GLY A 116 -24.08 -32.05 -5.59
CA GLY A 116 -23.28 -31.62 -4.45
C GLY A 116 -21.76 -31.66 -4.67
N GLU A 117 -21.29 -31.85 -5.91
CA GLU A 117 -19.86 -31.90 -6.24
C GLU A 117 -19.52 -31.05 -7.46
N ALA A 118 -18.31 -30.52 -7.48
CA ALA A 118 -17.64 -29.98 -8.67
C ALA A 118 -16.20 -30.48 -8.67
N LYS A 119 -15.74 -31.08 -9.77
CA LYS A 119 -14.44 -31.77 -9.82
C LYS A 119 -13.57 -31.24 -10.95
N GLY A 120 -12.25 -31.27 -10.75
CA GLY A 120 -11.29 -30.91 -11.78
C GLY A 120 -11.30 -29.43 -12.14
N ILE A 121 -11.68 -28.56 -11.21
CA ILE A 121 -11.74 -27.11 -11.46
C ILE A 121 -10.34 -26.55 -11.38
N LYS A 122 -9.86 -25.97 -12.48
CA LYS A 122 -8.57 -25.31 -12.55
C LYS A 122 -8.72 -23.85 -12.18
N VAL A 123 -7.86 -23.34 -11.31
CA VAL A 123 -7.81 -21.93 -10.90
C VAL A 123 -6.38 -21.39 -11.01
N LYS A 124 -6.23 -20.25 -11.69
CA LYS A 124 -4.97 -19.49 -11.74
C LYS A 124 -5.00 -18.32 -10.79
N VAL A 125 -3.89 -18.10 -10.12
CA VAL A 125 -3.80 -17.19 -8.97
C VAL A 125 -2.72 -16.14 -9.21
N LEU A 126 -3.04 -14.87 -8.97
CA LEU A 126 -2.07 -13.78 -8.90
C LEU A 126 -2.06 -13.13 -7.52
N GLY A 127 -0.93 -12.57 -7.13
CA GLY A 127 -0.79 -11.73 -5.92
C GLY A 127 -1.10 -12.42 -4.60
N ALA A 128 -1.16 -13.76 -4.56
CA ALA A 128 -1.27 -14.51 -3.31
C ALA A 128 0.07 -14.47 -2.57
N TYR A 129 0.03 -14.29 -1.25
CA TYR A 129 1.21 -14.23 -0.38
C TYR A 129 0.97 -14.94 0.95
N ASP A 130 2.06 -15.29 1.62
CA ASP A 130 2.07 -15.99 2.89
C ASP A 130 1.20 -17.28 2.89
N ASP A 131 0.70 -17.70 4.05
CA ASP A 131 -0.20 -18.84 4.23
C ASP A 131 -1.61 -18.48 3.72
N THR A 132 -1.88 -18.81 2.46
CA THR A 132 -3.14 -18.48 1.78
C THR A 132 -3.98 -19.72 1.48
N ARG A 133 -5.30 -19.60 1.44
CA ARG A 133 -6.23 -20.69 1.15
C ARG A 133 -7.16 -20.34 0.00
N ILE A 134 -7.56 -21.36 -0.75
CA ILE A 134 -8.74 -21.28 -1.62
C ILE A 134 -9.96 -21.32 -0.70
N VAL A 135 -10.82 -20.32 -0.84
CA VAL A 135 -12.06 -20.19 -0.11
C VAL A 135 -13.19 -20.47 -1.09
N ALA A 136 -14.15 -21.29 -0.68
CA ALA A 136 -15.36 -21.57 -1.42
C ALA A 136 -16.55 -21.02 -0.63
N GLN A 137 -17.41 -20.25 -1.27
CA GLN A 137 -18.59 -19.64 -0.64
C GLN A 137 -19.81 -19.79 -1.54
N ASP A 138 -20.90 -20.32 -0.99
CA ASP A 138 -22.22 -20.12 -1.58
C ASP A 138 -22.65 -18.68 -1.30
N VAL A 139 -22.69 -17.88 -2.35
CA VAL A 139 -23.06 -16.46 -2.31
C VAL A 139 -24.42 -16.21 -2.97
N GLY A 140 -25.19 -17.26 -3.28
CA GLY A 140 -26.48 -17.15 -3.95
C GLY A 140 -26.44 -16.71 -5.41
N PHE A 141 -25.24 -16.51 -5.97
CA PHE A 141 -25.07 -15.99 -7.33
C PHE A 141 -25.54 -16.99 -8.38
N VAL A 142 -26.36 -16.55 -9.32
CA VAL A 142 -26.77 -17.32 -10.49
C VAL A 142 -26.41 -16.51 -11.73
N PRO A 143 -25.52 -16.98 -12.63
CA PRO A 143 -25.19 -16.20 -13.82
C PRO A 143 -26.37 -16.13 -14.78
N ALA A 144 -26.70 -14.92 -15.24
CA ALA A 144 -27.66 -14.74 -16.32
C ALA A 144 -27.14 -15.26 -17.67
N ASP A 145 -28.07 -15.67 -18.54
CA ASP A 145 -27.76 -16.06 -19.91
C ASP A 145 -27.11 -14.90 -20.69
N PRO A 146 -26.13 -15.15 -21.57
CA PRO A 146 -25.50 -14.09 -22.36
C PRO A 146 -26.52 -13.28 -23.18
N GLY A 147 -26.63 -11.98 -22.86
CA GLY A 147 -27.55 -11.06 -23.52
C GLY A 147 -28.96 -11.00 -22.91
N ALA A 148 -29.25 -11.81 -21.89
CA ALA A 148 -30.45 -11.64 -21.06
C ALA A 148 -30.27 -10.48 -20.08
N ILE A 149 -31.38 -9.84 -19.72
CA ILE A 149 -31.43 -8.91 -18.59
C ILE A 149 -31.62 -9.78 -17.34
N SER A 150 -30.66 -9.72 -16.43
CA SER A 150 -30.69 -10.52 -15.20
C SER A 150 -31.76 -10.02 -14.23
N ALA A 151 -32.27 -10.90 -13.37
CA ALA A 151 -33.19 -10.54 -12.28
C ALA A 151 -32.71 -9.29 -11.51
N CYS A 152 -31.44 -9.27 -11.09
CA CYS A 152 -30.82 -8.16 -10.35
C CYS A 152 -30.50 -6.89 -11.17
N SER A 153 -31.07 -6.75 -12.37
CA SER A 153 -30.88 -5.61 -13.27
C SER A 153 -32.11 -5.23 -14.08
N ASN A 154 -33.26 -5.85 -13.82
CA ASN A 154 -34.44 -5.75 -14.66
C ASN A 154 -35.45 -4.69 -14.20
N GLY A 155 -35.20 -4.02 -13.07
CA GLY A 155 -36.08 -2.98 -12.54
C GLY A 155 -37.21 -3.51 -11.65
N ARG A 156 -37.17 -4.78 -11.24
CA ARG A 156 -38.26 -5.47 -10.53
C ARG A 156 -37.72 -6.11 -9.26
N ASP A 157 -38.64 -6.26 -8.30
CA ASP A 157 -38.49 -7.07 -7.10
C ASP A 157 -39.04 -8.46 -7.43
N ASP A 158 -38.18 -9.34 -7.96
CA ASP A 158 -38.53 -10.67 -8.45
C ASP A 158 -38.75 -11.69 -7.33
N ASP A 159 -38.21 -11.47 -6.13
CA ASP A 159 -38.44 -12.32 -4.94
C ASP A 159 -39.53 -11.77 -3.99
N GLY A 160 -39.98 -10.54 -4.19
CA GLY A 160 -41.06 -9.88 -3.44
C GLY A 160 -40.65 -9.41 -2.05
N ASN A 161 -39.36 -9.22 -1.78
CA ASN A 161 -38.83 -8.86 -0.46
C ASN A 161 -38.92 -7.34 -0.15
N GLY A 162 -39.32 -6.52 -1.13
CA GLY A 162 -39.45 -5.07 -1.04
C GLY A 162 -38.20 -4.28 -1.46
N TYR A 163 -37.16 -4.96 -1.91
CA TYR A 163 -35.97 -4.41 -2.55
C TYR A 163 -35.95 -4.87 -4.02
N ALA A 164 -35.28 -4.10 -4.88
CA ALA A 164 -35.20 -4.43 -6.30
C ALA A 164 -33.78 -4.11 -6.78
N ASP A 165 -33.19 -5.05 -7.50
CA ASP A 165 -31.92 -4.94 -8.20
C ASP A 165 -30.68 -4.60 -7.35
N TRP A 166 -29.52 -4.88 -7.93
CA TRP A 166 -28.25 -4.41 -7.39
C TRP A 166 -28.12 -2.87 -7.54
N PRO A 167 -27.59 -2.12 -6.55
CA PRO A 167 -27.05 -2.55 -5.25
C PRO A 167 -28.05 -2.43 -4.08
N HIS A 168 -29.34 -2.24 -4.35
CA HIS A 168 -30.33 -1.97 -3.31
C HIS A 168 -30.90 -3.24 -2.70
N ASP A 169 -31.04 -4.31 -3.49
CA ASP A 169 -31.39 -5.64 -3.01
C ASP A 169 -30.15 -6.33 -2.39
N PRO A 170 -30.20 -6.75 -1.11
CA PRO A 170 -29.08 -7.39 -0.43
C PRO A 170 -28.80 -8.84 -0.86
N ASN A 171 -29.77 -9.50 -1.50
CA ASN A 171 -29.62 -10.85 -2.07
C ASN A 171 -29.01 -10.78 -3.48
N CYS A 172 -29.09 -9.64 -4.16
CA CYS A 172 -28.38 -9.40 -5.40
C CYS A 172 -26.89 -9.19 -5.19
N ARG A 173 -26.05 -10.11 -5.69
CA ARG A 173 -24.60 -9.99 -5.52
C ARG A 173 -23.95 -9.10 -6.59
N TYR A 174 -24.44 -9.19 -7.82
CA TYR A 174 -23.89 -8.50 -9.00
C TYR A 174 -25.00 -8.07 -9.96
N LEU A 175 -24.66 -7.17 -10.90
CA LEU A 175 -25.59 -6.71 -11.94
C LEU A 175 -25.96 -7.81 -12.97
N ASN A 176 -25.22 -8.92 -13.02
CA ASN A 176 -25.49 -10.05 -13.92
C ASN A 176 -25.98 -11.30 -13.16
N ASP A 177 -26.52 -11.09 -11.95
CA ASP A 177 -27.08 -12.13 -11.09
C ASP A 177 -28.57 -12.34 -11.42
N ASP A 178 -28.93 -13.56 -11.82
CA ASP A 178 -30.26 -13.94 -12.29
C ASP A 178 -31.16 -14.48 -11.17
N SER A 179 -30.80 -14.18 -9.91
CA SER A 179 -31.55 -14.58 -8.73
C SER A 179 -31.51 -13.49 -7.67
N GLU A 180 -32.68 -13.08 -7.19
CA GLU A 180 -32.83 -12.23 -5.99
C GLU A 180 -33.14 -13.09 -4.75
N ALA A 181 -33.17 -14.42 -4.88
CA ALA A 181 -33.53 -15.31 -3.77
C ALA A 181 -32.48 -15.31 -2.65
N ALA A 182 -32.94 -15.41 -1.40
CA ALA A 182 -32.08 -15.62 -0.25
C ALA A 182 -31.26 -16.91 -0.38
N PHE A 183 -29.98 -16.86 0.01
CA PHE A 183 -29.04 -17.98 -0.07
C PHE A 183 -28.54 -18.43 1.30
N GLU A 184 -28.00 -19.65 1.38
CA GLU A 184 -27.74 -20.33 2.65
C GLU A 184 -26.31 -20.13 3.20
N ALA A 185 -25.47 -19.33 2.52
CA ALA A 185 -24.14 -18.86 2.95
C ALA A 185 -23.19 -19.97 3.44
N GLY A 186 -23.15 -21.10 2.73
CA GLY A 186 -22.16 -22.15 2.97
C GLY A 186 -20.74 -21.64 2.71
N PHE A 187 -19.77 -22.06 3.52
CA PHE A 187 -18.37 -21.62 3.40
C PHE A 187 -17.44 -22.81 3.61
N GLY A 188 -16.27 -22.80 2.96
CA GLY A 188 -15.21 -23.75 3.25
C GLY A 188 -13.86 -23.34 2.70
N THR A 189 -12.80 -24.01 3.15
CA THR A 189 -11.42 -23.64 2.77
C THR A 189 -10.57 -24.85 2.45
N SER A 190 -9.62 -24.66 1.55
CA SER A 190 -8.57 -25.64 1.29
C SER A 190 -7.58 -25.73 2.46
N PRO A 191 -6.75 -26.79 2.50
CA PRO A 191 -5.46 -26.71 3.17
C PRO A 191 -4.67 -25.46 2.74
N PRO A 192 -3.77 -24.94 3.59
CA PRO A 192 -2.98 -23.76 3.25
C PRO A 192 -2.03 -24.07 2.08
N ILE A 193 -1.97 -23.12 1.15
CA ILE A 193 -0.99 -22.98 0.09
C ILE A 193 0.03 -21.95 0.56
N TYR A 194 1.30 -22.31 0.56
CA TYR A 194 2.34 -21.49 1.15
C TYR A 194 3.02 -20.65 0.07
N PHE A 195 2.74 -19.35 0.04
CA PHE A 195 3.41 -18.37 -0.81
C PHE A 195 4.48 -17.61 -0.03
N GLY A 196 5.41 -16.98 -0.74
CA GLY A 196 6.40 -16.06 -0.18
C GLY A 196 5.74 -14.85 0.49
N LYS A 197 6.53 -14.10 1.24
CA LYS A 197 6.14 -12.78 1.76
C LYS A 197 6.48 -11.71 0.72
N PRO A 198 5.68 -10.64 0.58
CA PRO A 198 5.97 -9.55 -0.35
C PRO A 198 7.22 -8.79 0.08
N THR A 199 8.04 -8.36 -0.87
CA THR A 199 9.11 -7.37 -0.61
C THR A 199 8.54 -5.95 -0.64
N ILE A 200 9.35 -4.95 -0.26
CA ILE A 200 8.96 -3.54 -0.44
C ILE A 200 8.70 -3.23 -1.92
N TYR A 201 9.51 -3.78 -2.83
CA TYR A 201 9.29 -3.65 -4.27
C TYR A 201 7.92 -4.17 -4.69
N ASP A 202 7.53 -5.37 -4.24
CA ASP A 202 6.23 -5.95 -4.61
C ASP A 202 5.05 -5.07 -4.16
N VAL A 203 5.20 -4.37 -3.03
CA VAL A 203 4.21 -3.43 -2.51
C VAL A 203 4.09 -2.16 -3.36
N GLN A 204 5.17 -1.73 -3.99
CA GLN A 204 5.22 -0.49 -4.76
C GLN A 204 5.15 -0.72 -6.29
N LEU A 205 4.75 -1.92 -6.70
CA LEU A 205 4.62 -2.27 -8.11
C LEU A 205 3.47 -1.50 -8.79
N GLY A 206 3.78 -0.76 -9.85
CA GLY A 206 2.79 -0.06 -10.68
C GLY A 206 2.42 1.33 -10.14
N THR A 207 1.37 1.94 -10.70
CA THR A 207 0.91 3.28 -10.31
C THR A 207 0.01 3.29 -9.07
N ALA A 208 -0.44 2.11 -8.65
CA ALA A 208 -1.20 1.88 -7.43
C ALA A 208 -0.77 0.52 -6.89
N SER A 209 -0.63 0.40 -5.57
CA SER A 209 -0.15 -0.85 -4.98
C SER A 209 -1.07 -2.03 -5.32
N PRO A 210 -0.53 -3.20 -5.74
CA PRO A 210 -1.34 -4.41 -5.91
C PRO A 210 -1.90 -4.94 -4.58
N PHE A 211 -1.42 -4.40 -3.46
CA PHE A 211 -1.86 -4.76 -2.11
C PHE A 211 -2.69 -3.66 -1.44
N LEU A 212 -3.22 -2.68 -2.20
CA LEU A 212 -4.00 -1.60 -1.64
C LEU A 212 -5.10 -2.10 -0.69
N ALA A 213 -5.18 -1.51 0.51
CA ALA A 213 -6.08 -1.89 1.60
C ALA A 213 -5.92 -3.34 2.12
N LYS A 214 -4.78 -3.99 1.85
CA LYS A 214 -4.43 -5.31 2.40
C LYS A 214 -3.40 -5.17 3.51
N GLN A 215 -3.43 -6.11 4.45
CA GLN A 215 -2.41 -6.22 5.48
C GLN A 215 -1.30 -7.16 5.03
N VAL A 216 -0.07 -6.66 4.97
CA VAL A 216 1.10 -7.44 4.55
C VAL A 216 2.08 -7.61 5.71
N ASP A 217 2.80 -8.74 5.70
CA ASP A 217 4.01 -8.94 6.50
C ASP A 217 5.18 -9.08 5.52
N LEU A 218 6.10 -8.12 5.53
CA LEU A 218 7.15 -8.02 4.53
C LEU A 218 8.23 -9.09 4.72
N LEU A 219 8.85 -9.47 3.62
CA LEU A 219 10.00 -10.38 3.64
C LEU A 219 11.20 -9.66 4.28
N ALA A 220 11.49 -9.99 5.54
CA ALA A 220 12.58 -9.39 6.31
C ALA A 220 13.80 -10.32 6.49
N ASP A 221 13.71 -11.59 6.07
CA ASP A 221 14.81 -12.54 5.99
C ASP A 221 14.56 -13.44 4.76
N PRO A 222 15.52 -13.62 3.84
CA PRO A 222 16.94 -13.19 3.88
C PRO A 222 17.19 -11.70 3.61
N ASN A 223 16.14 -10.92 3.31
CA ASN A 223 16.25 -9.51 2.98
C ASN A 223 16.71 -8.68 4.19
N LYS A 224 17.11 -7.43 3.99
CA LYS A 224 17.57 -6.58 5.10
C LYS A 224 16.84 -5.25 5.07
N LEU A 225 15.78 -5.17 5.87
CA LEU A 225 15.00 -3.95 6.04
C LEU A 225 15.73 -3.04 7.03
N VAL A 226 16.18 -1.87 6.59
CA VAL A 226 16.99 -0.92 7.36
C VAL A 226 16.24 0.40 7.49
N VAL A 227 16.18 0.93 8.71
CA VAL A 227 15.66 2.28 8.95
C VAL A 227 16.68 3.30 8.46
N ILE A 228 16.31 4.10 7.46
CA ILE A 228 17.18 5.12 6.84
C ILE A 228 16.92 6.54 7.34
N GLY A 229 15.78 6.76 7.99
CA GLY A 229 15.37 8.02 8.59
C GLY A 229 14.15 7.85 9.50
N VAL A 230 14.01 8.74 10.47
CA VAL A 230 12.85 8.79 11.39
C VAL A 230 12.27 10.19 11.30
N SER A 231 10.95 10.28 11.17
CA SER A 231 10.20 11.53 11.14
C SER A 231 9.31 11.67 12.38
N ASN A 232 8.63 12.81 12.52
CA ASN A 232 7.71 13.05 13.64
C ASN A 232 6.47 12.16 13.62
N ASN A 233 6.18 11.49 12.52
CA ASN A 233 4.96 10.69 12.30
C ASN A 233 5.24 9.27 11.80
N GLY A 234 6.50 8.86 11.71
CA GLY A 234 6.87 7.60 11.08
C GLY A 234 8.37 7.35 10.95
N MET A 235 8.69 6.40 10.10
CA MET A 235 10.06 6.05 9.72
C MET A 235 10.13 5.67 8.24
N TYR A 236 11.31 5.86 7.65
CA TYR A 236 11.62 5.42 6.30
C TYR A 236 12.44 4.14 6.37
N VAL A 237 12.03 3.11 5.65
CA VAL A 237 12.65 1.79 5.66
C VAL A 237 13.05 1.40 4.25
N SER A 238 14.30 0.99 4.05
CA SER A 238 14.81 0.47 2.79
C SER A 238 15.20 -0.99 2.90
N ASP A 239 14.84 -1.78 1.90
CA ASP A 239 15.41 -3.11 1.69
C ASP A 239 16.76 -2.99 0.98
N VAL A 240 17.85 -3.09 1.74
CA VAL A 240 19.21 -2.89 1.22
C VAL A 240 19.75 -4.11 0.46
N THR A 241 18.98 -5.20 0.39
CA THR A 241 19.32 -6.36 -0.44
C THR A 241 18.64 -6.35 -1.81
N ASP A 242 17.58 -5.56 -1.96
CA ASP A 242 16.85 -5.42 -3.21
C ASP A 242 17.39 -4.25 -4.03
N THR A 243 17.82 -4.53 -5.26
CA THR A 243 18.44 -3.53 -6.15
C THR A 243 17.53 -3.17 -7.34
N ARG A 244 16.27 -3.60 -7.34
CA ARG A 244 15.33 -3.38 -8.46
C ARG A 244 14.80 -1.94 -8.56
N GLY A 245 15.09 -1.09 -7.57
CA GLY A 245 14.38 0.19 -7.37
C GLY A 245 13.11 -0.02 -6.55
N SER A 246 12.41 1.06 -6.18
CA SER A 246 11.19 1.02 -5.35
C SER A 246 11.33 0.14 -4.10
N ASN A 247 12.52 0.14 -3.49
CA ASN A 247 12.89 -0.72 -2.38
C ASN A 247 12.82 0.00 -1.03
N SER A 248 12.34 1.24 -1.01
CA SER A 248 12.15 2.02 0.22
C SER A 248 10.70 2.41 0.39
N ILE A 249 10.18 2.40 1.62
CA ILE A 249 8.79 2.72 1.93
C ILE A 249 8.70 3.57 3.19
N PHE A 250 7.71 4.46 3.23
CA PHE A 250 7.36 5.18 4.45
C PHE A 250 6.42 4.33 5.32
N VAL A 251 6.74 4.26 6.61
CA VAL A 251 5.97 3.53 7.62
C VAL A 251 5.38 4.54 8.59
N PHE A 252 4.07 4.74 8.52
CA PHE A 252 3.35 5.73 9.32
C PHE A 252 2.98 5.18 10.71
N THR A 253 3.39 5.87 11.77
CA THR A 253 3.19 5.45 13.18
C THR A 253 2.45 6.49 14.03
N PHE A 254 1.77 7.47 13.41
CA PHE A 254 1.12 8.65 14.03
C PHE A 254 2.05 9.62 14.78
N SER A 255 3.11 9.10 15.39
CA SER A 255 4.16 9.82 16.10
C SER A 255 5.51 9.18 15.79
N ALA A 256 6.61 9.83 16.16
CA ALA A 256 7.94 9.24 16.00
C ALA A 256 8.02 7.89 16.73
N PRO A 257 8.38 6.79 16.06
CA PRO A 257 8.38 5.46 16.66
C PRO A 257 9.37 5.36 17.81
N PHE A 258 8.89 4.91 18.98
CA PHE A 258 9.72 4.76 20.17
C PHE A 258 10.80 3.69 19.98
N GLY A 259 12.04 3.98 20.43
CA GLY A 259 13.15 3.03 20.42
C GLY A 259 13.74 2.73 19.05
N VAL A 260 13.28 3.40 17.98
CA VAL A 260 13.77 3.26 16.60
C VAL A 260 14.70 4.42 16.24
N GLN A 261 15.80 4.12 15.56
CA GLN A 261 16.71 5.11 14.99
C GLN A 261 17.25 4.68 13.62
N ALA A 262 17.84 5.63 12.89
CA ALA A 262 18.58 5.35 11.67
C ALA A 262 19.67 4.27 11.92
N CYS A 263 19.90 3.41 10.94
CA CYS A 263 20.76 2.21 10.97
C CYS A 263 20.15 0.96 11.63
N ASP A 264 19.06 1.07 12.39
CA ASP A 264 18.38 -0.10 12.94
C ASP A 264 17.87 -1.03 11.83
N ARG A 265 17.93 -2.34 12.05
CA ARG A 265 17.33 -3.33 11.15
C ARG A 265 15.97 -3.74 11.69
N LEU A 266 15.00 -3.98 10.81
CA LEU A 266 13.73 -4.59 11.17
C LEU A 266 13.77 -6.08 10.82
N SER A 267 13.63 -6.94 11.83
CA SER A 267 13.51 -8.40 11.67
C SER A 267 12.08 -8.83 11.33
N ARG A 268 11.12 -7.93 11.53
CA ARG A 268 9.73 -8.05 11.11
C ARG A 268 9.22 -6.64 10.81
N LEU A 269 8.48 -6.49 9.73
CA LEU A 269 7.74 -5.28 9.40
C LEU A 269 6.44 -5.69 8.70
N SER A 270 5.32 -5.32 9.29
CA SER A 270 3.98 -5.58 8.79
C SER A 270 3.14 -4.32 8.88
N GLY A 271 2.08 -4.21 8.09
CA GLY A 271 1.18 -3.07 8.12
C GLY A 271 0.10 -3.17 7.05
N ASN A 272 -0.91 -2.29 7.12
CA ASN A 272 -1.87 -2.15 6.04
C ASN A 272 -1.26 -1.27 4.95
N VAL A 273 -1.40 -1.67 3.69
CA VAL A 273 -0.93 -0.87 2.57
C VAL A 273 -1.98 0.19 2.22
N SER A 274 -1.52 1.43 2.06
CA SER A 274 -2.35 2.55 1.63
C SER A 274 -1.60 3.45 0.67
N ASP A 275 -2.29 3.95 -0.34
CA ASP A 275 -1.80 5.03 -1.18
C ASP A 275 -2.29 6.35 -0.58
N PHE A 276 -1.35 7.21 -0.17
CA PHE A 276 -1.66 8.46 0.54
C PHE A 276 -0.92 9.63 -0.11
N PHE A 277 -1.69 10.60 -0.61
CA PHE A 277 -1.17 11.76 -1.33
C PHE A 277 -0.13 11.44 -2.42
N GLY A 278 -0.29 10.33 -3.13
CA GLY A 278 0.57 9.95 -4.26
C GLY A 278 1.82 9.16 -3.91
N GLY A 279 1.95 8.71 -2.66
CA GLY A 279 2.97 7.75 -2.26
C GLY A 279 2.37 6.49 -1.65
N THR A 280 3.03 5.35 -1.85
CA THR A 280 2.66 4.09 -1.19
C THR A 280 3.27 4.05 0.21
N GLN A 281 2.47 3.76 1.24
CA GLN A 281 2.94 3.68 2.62
C GLN A 281 2.34 2.50 3.39
N LEU A 282 2.97 2.14 4.51
CA LEU A 282 2.40 1.23 5.50
C LEU A 282 1.76 1.99 6.64
N GLY A 283 0.47 1.72 6.89
CA GLY A 283 -0.26 2.14 8.07
C GLY A 283 -0.36 1.04 9.13
N THR A 284 -0.78 1.43 10.34
CA THR A 284 -0.95 0.58 11.53
C THR A 284 0.14 -0.51 11.64
N PRO A 285 1.42 -0.13 11.66
CA PRO A 285 2.49 -1.09 11.44
C PRO A 285 2.79 -1.88 12.70
N GLY A 286 3.14 -3.15 12.53
CA GLY A 286 3.75 -3.98 13.57
C GLY A 286 5.18 -4.33 13.17
N TYR A 287 6.15 -4.09 14.04
CA TYR A 287 7.56 -4.29 13.72
C TYR A 287 8.40 -4.78 14.90
N THR A 288 9.54 -5.40 14.59
CA THR A 288 10.52 -5.86 15.58
C THR A 288 11.91 -5.38 15.21
N VAL A 289 12.47 -4.51 16.05
CA VAL A 289 13.75 -3.86 15.83
C VAL A 289 14.91 -4.76 16.27
N VAL A 290 15.95 -4.81 15.45
CA VAL A 290 17.30 -5.28 15.81
C VAL A 290 18.17 -4.02 15.86
N PRO A 291 18.47 -3.50 17.07
CA PRO A 291 19.11 -2.20 17.20
C PRO A 291 20.53 -2.18 16.64
N TRP A 292 20.85 -1.09 15.94
CA TRP A 292 22.22 -0.72 15.64
C TRP A 292 22.75 0.15 16.76
N ILE A 293 23.86 -0.26 17.38
CA ILE A 293 24.38 0.40 18.57
C ILE A 293 25.51 1.38 18.22
N ASP A 294 26.57 0.87 17.60
CA ASP A 294 27.70 1.65 17.08
C ASP A 294 28.52 0.77 16.10
N PRO A 295 29.49 1.35 15.37
CA PRO A 295 30.31 0.61 14.42
C PRO A 295 31.11 -0.56 15.02
N VAL A 296 31.43 -0.51 16.31
CA VAL A 296 32.26 -1.52 16.99
C VAL A 296 31.41 -2.73 17.37
N ARG A 297 30.20 -2.51 17.87
CA ARG A 297 29.31 -3.57 18.38
C ARG A 297 28.39 -4.15 17.32
N SER A 298 27.93 -3.34 16.38
CA SER A 298 26.94 -3.73 15.36
C SER A 298 27.53 -3.82 13.95
N GLY A 299 28.80 -3.45 13.77
CA GLY A 299 29.40 -3.27 12.45
C GLY A 299 28.99 -1.94 11.80
N PRO A 300 29.45 -1.66 10.56
CA PRO A 300 29.16 -0.41 9.88
C PRO A 300 27.64 -0.21 9.72
N CYS A 301 27.18 1.04 9.79
CA CYS A 301 25.77 1.38 9.57
C CYS A 301 25.32 0.83 8.19
N PRO A 302 24.24 0.04 8.12
CA PRO A 302 23.84 -0.65 6.90
C PRO A 302 23.01 0.21 5.95
N ILE A 303 22.87 1.52 6.21
CA ILE A 303 22.17 2.46 5.34
C ILE A 303 22.83 2.48 3.93
N PRO A 304 22.03 2.47 2.85
CA PRO A 304 22.56 2.56 1.48
C PRO A 304 23.13 3.94 1.19
N ASP A 305 23.99 4.03 0.17
CA ASP A 305 24.52 5.31 -0.29
C ASP A 305 23.40 6.16 -0.94
N PHE A 306 23.58 7.48 -0.99
CA PHE A 306 22.61 8.38 -1.62
C PHE A 306 22.47 8.10 -3.12
N ALA A 307 21.25 7.90 -3.59
CA ALA A 307 20.96 7.79 -5.02
C ALA A 307 20.99 9.19 -5.69
N PRO A 308 21.74 9.37 -6.79
CA PRO A 308 21.82 10.67 -7.45
C PRO A 308 20.50 11.02 -8.17
N ILE A 309 20.04 12.25 -7.97
CA ILE A 309 19.02 12.88 -8.82
C ILE A 309 19.71 13.90 -9.71
N ASP A 310 19.72 13.61 -11.01
CA ASP A 310 20.31 14.48 -12.04
C ASP A 310 19.42 14.54 -13.30
N GLY A 311 19.93 15.15 -14.37
CA GLY A 311 19.18 15.37 -15.60
C GLY A 311 18.83 14.09 -16.36
N SER A 312 19.42 12.94 -16.01
CA SER A 312 19.10 11.65 -16.63
C SER A 312 17.81 11.01 -16.09
N ILE A 313 17.35 11.48 -14.93
CA ILE A 313 16.11 11.01 -14.29
C ILE A 313 15.10 12.13 -14.03
N SER A 314 15.52 13.39 -14.04
CA SER A 314 14.63 14.54 -13.94
C SER A 314 13.55 14.51 -15.04
N GLY A 315 12.29 14.64 -14.64
CA GLY A 315 11.14 14.61 -15.56
C GLY A 315 10.67 13.21 -15.97
N PHE A 316 11.38 12.15 -15.60
CA PHE A 316 10.95 10.78 -15.80
C PHE A 316 10.22 10.27 -14.55
N ILE A 317 8.88 10.32 -14.59
CA ILE A 317 8.01 9.96 -13.46
C ILE A 317 8.39 8.58 -12.91
N ASP A 318 8.46 7.54 -13.75
CA ASP A 318 8.75 6.17 -13.30
C ASP A 318 10.13 6.03 -12.61
N LYS A 319 11.13 6.81 -13.05
CA LYS A 319 12.47 6.76 -12.44
C LYS A 319 12.52 7.50 -11.10
N MET A 320 11.76 8.58 -10.97
CA MET A 320 11.65 9.32 -9.72
C MET A 320 10.81 8.55 -8.70
N GLU A 321 9.74 7.90 -9.16
CA GLU A 321 8.89 7.02 -8.34
C GLU A 321 9.70 5.83 -7.79
N ALA A 322 10.63 5.28 -8.57
CA ALA A 322 11.53 4.24 -8.10
C ALA A 322 12.48 4.67 -6.97
N LEU A 323 12.62 5.97 -6.72
CA LEU A 323 13.38 6.55 -5.62
C LEU A 323 12.51 7.06 -4.48
N GLU A 324 11.19 6.87 -4.55
CA GLU A 324 10.29 7.25 -3.45
C GLU A 324 10.75 6.62 -2.13
N SER A 325 10.65 7.41 -1.06
CA SER A 325 11.09 7.07 0.30
C SER A 325 12.57 6.70 0.43
N SER A 326 13.37 6.84 -0.62
CA SER A 326 14.79 6.47 -0.63
C SER A 326 15.68 7.66 -0.28
N LEU A 327 16.92 7.37 0.14
CA LEU A 327 17.94 8.41 0.32
C LEU A 327 18.49 8.87 -1.03
N VAL A 328 18.42 10.18 -1.26
CA VAL A 328 18.79 10.80 -2.52
C VAL A 328 19.76 11.97 -2.33
N VAL A 329 20.45 12.35 -3.40
CA VAL A 329 21.33 13.53 -3.46
C VAL A 329 21.13 14.31 -4.75
N VAL A 330 20.98 15.62 -4.60
CA VAL A 330 20.95 16.59 -5.69
C VAL A 330 22.22 17.42 -5.62
N LYS A 331 22.99 17.47 -6.71
CA LYS A 331 24.23 18.25 -6.80
C LYS A 331 24.02 19.59 -7.46
N ASN A 332 24.75 20.60 -6.97
CA ASN A 332 24.67 22.00 -7.40
C ASN A 332 23.23 22.55 -7.48
N PRO A 333 22.38 22.33 -6.45
CA PRO A 333 21.04 22.86 -6.48
C PRO A 333 21.04 24.38 -6.40
N ILE A 334 20.11 25.01 -7.11
CA ILE A 334 19.93 26.46 -7.14
C ILE A 334 18.53 26.77 -6.61
N ILE A 335 18.47 27.58 -5.55
CA ILE A 335 17.22 28.23 -5.13
C ILE A 335 17.02 29.43 -6.03
N GLY A 336 15.86 29.49 -6.69
CA GLY A 336 15.51 30.53 -7.64
C GLY A 336 15.42 31.94 -7.03
N ASN A 337 15.56 32.95 -7.89
CA ASN A 337 15.65 34.35 -7.46
C ASN A 337 14.29 35.02 -7.27
N PHE A 338 13.20 34.43 -7.77
CA PHE A 338 11.85 34.92 -7.58
C PHE A 338 11.29 34.30 -6.29
N PHE A 339 11.85 34.75 -5.16
CA PHE A 339 11.48 34.25 -3.85
C PHE A 339 11.56 35.34 -2.78
N GLY A 340 10.40 35.72 -2.24
CA GLY A 340 10.33 36.64 -1.10
C GLY A 340 8.93 37.16 -0.82
N LYS A 341 8.78 37.80 0.35
CA LYS A 341 7.51 38.22 0.97
C LYS A 341 6.74 39.30 0.22
N ASP A 342 7.45 40.05 -0.62
CA ASP A 342 6.88 41.21 -1.30
C ASP A 342 5.98 40.75 -2.45
N LYS A 343 4.89 41.47 -2.65
CA LYS A 343 3.88 41.18 -3.68
C LYS A 343 4.47 41.28 -5.09
N VAL A 344 4.09 40.35 -5.95
CA VAL A 344 4.44 40.40 -7.38
C VAL A 344 3.78 41.63 -8.01
N PRO A 345 4.53 42.51 -8.71
CA PRO A 345 3.96 43.69 -9.35
C PRO A 345 3.05 43.31 -10.52
N ILE A 346 2.02 44.12 -10.73
CA ILE A 346 1.17 44.06 -11.93
C ILE A 346 1.64 45.14 -12.90
N VAL A 347 2.16 44.72 -14.05
CA VAL A 347 2.65 45.58 -15.14
C VAL A 347 1.80 45.29 -16.37
N ASP A 348 1.20 46.32 -16.96
CA ASP A 348 0.30 46.21 -18.12
C ASP A 348 -0.83 45.16 -17.94
N GLY A 349 -1.36 45.08 -16.72
CA GLY A 349 -2.43 44.14 -16.36
C GLY A 349 -2.00 42.68 -16.26
N ARG A 350 -0.70 42.40 -16.09
CA ARG A 350 -0.15 41.05 -15.89
C ARG A 350 0.85 41.00 -14.74
N PRO A 351 0.92 39.89 -14.00
CA PRO A 351 1.94 39.71 -12.97
C PRO A 351 3.32 39.51 -13.58
N GLU A 352 4.31 40.28 -13.10
CA GLU A 352 5.69 40.22 -13.55
C GLU A 352 6.60 39.74 -12.41
N LEU A 353 7.10 38.50 -12.51
CA LEU A 353 8.01 37.93 -11.52
C LEU A 353 9.32 38.74 -11.47
N THR A 354 9.67 39.21 -10.28
CA THR A 354 10.88 40.02 -10.06
C THR A 354 11.67 39.48 -8.87
N VAL A 355 12.96 39.77 -8.85
CA VAL A 355 13.88 39.27 -7.82
C VAL A 355 13.36 39.65 -6.43
N GLY A 356 13.26 38.66 -5.53
CA GLY A 356 12.77 38.85 -4.15
C GLY A 356 11.26 39.04 -3.99
N LYS A 357 10.47 38.95 -5.08
CA LYS A 357 9.01 39.13 -5.03
C LYS A 357 8.30 37.92 -5.62
N SER A 358 7.61 37.17 -4.76
CA SER A 358 6.87 35.96 -5.18
C SER A 358 5.57 35.75 -4.41
N ASN A 359 5.12 36.76 -3.67
CA ASN A 359 3.84 36.71 -2.98
C ASN A 359 2.69 37.00 -3.96
N CYS A 360 1.90 35.97 -4.24
CA CYS A 360 0.75 36.04 -5.14
C CYS A 360 -0.59 36.31 -4.43
N ASP A 361 -0.59 36.57 -3.12
CA ASP A 361 -1.74 37.14 -2.40
C ASP A 361 -1.74 38.66 -2.65
N LEU A 362 -2.30 39.05 -3.79
CA LEU A 362 -2.25 40.43 -4.28
C LEU A 362 -3.27 41.31 -3.55
N ASN A 363 -4.41 40.77 -3.14
CA ASN A 363 -5.45 41.48 -2.42
C ASN A 363 -5.18 41.57 -0.90
N GLY A 364 -4.28 40.74 -0.35
CA GLY A 364 -3.89 40.72 1.06
C GLY A 364 -4.88 40.02 1.99
N ASP A 365 -5.70 39.10 1.48
CA ASP A 365 -6.67 38.35 2.28
C ASP A 365 -6.07 37.10 2.96
N GLY A 366 -4.79 36.82 2.71
CA GLY A 366 -4.05 35.70 3.26
C GLY A 366 -4.20 34.41 2.46
N ILE A 367 -4.87 34.44 1.30
CA ILE A 367 -5.11 33.29 0.43
C ILE A 367 -4.70 33.68 -0.99
N VAL A 368 -4.01 32.78 -1.69
CA VAL A 368 -3.80 32.95 -3.13
C VAL A 368 -5.08 32.49 -3.84
N GLY A 369 -5.83 33.42 -4.42
CA GLY A 369 -7.12 33.21 -5.07
C GLY A 369 -7.09 32.49 -6.41
N TYR A 370 -6.55 31.27 -6.50
CA TYR A 370 -6.36 30.57 -7.79
C TYR A 370 -7.53 29.66 -8.22
N ASN A 371 -8.48 29.34 -7.33
CA ASN A 371 -9.61 28.44 -7.63
C ASN A 371 -10.92 29.23 -7.79
N SER A 372 -11.48 29.23 -9.01
CA SER A 372 -12.71 29.95 -9.36
C SER A 372 -13.95 29.53 -8.56
N ASN A 373 -13.90 28.36 -7.94
CA ASN A 373 -15.02 27.77 -7.19
C ASN A 373 -14.89 27.97 -5.67
N ARG A 374 -13.85 28.67 -5.18
CA ARG A 374 -13.68 29.02 -3.77
C ARG A 374 -13.80 30.52 -3.57
N GLY A 375 -14.30 30.93 -2.40
CA GLY A 375 -14.27 32.34 -1.99
C GLY A 375 -12.82 32.83 -1.97
N GLY A 376 -12.59 34.08 -2.40
CA GLY A 376 -11.26 34.65 -2.57
C GLY A 376 -10.67 34.52 -3.98
N PHE A 377 -11.41 34.00 -4.98
CA PHE A 377 -10.91 33.95 -6.36
C PHE A 377 -10.55 35.33 -6.92
N ASN A 378 -9.33 35.44 -7.45
CA ASN A 378 -8.82 36.64 -8.11
C ASN A 378 -8.03 36.23 -9.36
N VAL A 379 -8.40 36.78 -10.50
CA VAL A 379 -7.78 36.47 -11.80
C VAL A 379 -6.29 36.82 -11.85
N ASP A 380 -5.87 37.89 -11.18
CA ASP A 380 -4.49 38.33 -11.16
C ASP A 380 -3.63 37.44 -10.25
N GLU A 381 -4.20 36.97 -9.13
CA GLU A 381 -3.54 36.04 -8.20
C GLU A 381 -3.40 34.66 -8.83
N LYS A 382 -4.43 34.19 -9.54
CA LYS A 382 -4.33 32.99 -10.36
C LYS A 382 -3.22 33.12 -11.40
N ALA A 383 -3.20 34.22 -12.15
CA ALA A 383 -2.18 34.46 -13.16
C ALA A 383 -0.77 34.53 -12.54
N CYS A 384 -0.65 35.11 -11.35
CA CYS A 384 0.61 35.19 -10.60
C CYS A 384 1.08 33.80 -10.18
N ASN A 385 0.19 33.01 -9.59
CA ASN A 385 0.48 31.65 -9.17
C ASN A 385 0.84 30.75 -10.36
N ASP A 386 0.13 30.87 -11.48
CA ASP A 386 0.43 30.14 -12.71
C ASP A 386 1.82 30.52 -13.26
N ALA A 387 2.15 31.81 -13.30
CA ALA A 387 3.46 32.29 -13.72
C ALA A 387 4.58 31.78 -12.81
N CYS A 388 4.37 31.80 -11.49
CA CYS A 388 5.33 31.28 -10.52
C CYS A 388 5.48 29.75 -10.61
N THR A 389 4.37 29.02 -10.82
CA THR A 389 4.39 27.56 -10.99
C THR A 389 5.20 27.17 -12.22
N ALA A 390 4.98 27.87 -13.35
CA ALA A 390 5.70 27.64 -14.60
C ALA A 390 7.18 28.04 -14.56
N SER A 391 7.56 28.96 -13.67
CA SER A 391 8.96 29.39 -13.53
C SER A 391 9.76 28.42 -12.64
N PRO A 392 10.87 27.84 -13.12
CA PRO A 392 11.77 27.05 -12.29
C PRO A 392 12.51 27.90 -11.23
N ASP A 393 12.52 29.22 -11.42
CA ASP A 393 13.17 30.18 -10.52
C ASP A 393 12.23 30.79 -9.48
N CYS A 394 10.96 30.39 -9.46
CA CYS A 394 9.97 30.94 -8.54
C CYS A 394 9.53 29.96 -7.47
N THR A 395 9.60 30.42 -6.22
CA THR A 395 8.97 29.79 -5.05
C THR A 395 7.90 30.75 -4.55
N GLU A 396 6.63 30.38 -4.68
CA GLU A 396 5.51 31.22 -4.23
C GLU A 396 5.56 31.37 -2.71
N TRP A 397 5.43 32.62 -2.23
CA TRP A 397 5.69 32.95 -0.83
C TRP A 397 4.69 32.31 0.14
N ASN A 398 3.39 32.30 -0.17
CA ASN A 398 2.39 31.74 0.73
C ASN A 398 2.49 30.21 0.81
N ASN A 399 2.85 29.54 -0.29
CA ASN A 399 3.18 28.12 -0.31
C ASN A 399 4.40 27.84 0.58
N TYR A 400 5.46 28.65 0.49
CA TYR A 400 6.59 28.56 1.40
C TYR A 400 6.19 28.78 2.87
N VAL A 401 5.37 29.79 3.18
CA VAL A 401 4.92 30.03 4.57
C VAL A 401 4.05 28.89 5.10
N GLY A 402 3.19 28.31 4.26
CA GLY A 402 2.28 27.24 4.64
C GLY A 402 2.93 25.86 4.79
N PHE A 403 3.91 25.55 3.94
CA PHE A 403 4.47 24.19 3.83
C PHE A 403 5.98 24.12 4.03
N ASN A 404 6.67 25.26 4.16
CA ASN A 404 8.14 25.38 4.24
C ASN A 404 8.85 24.71 3.04
N ASN A 405 8.19 24.68 1.88
CA ASN A 405 8.73 24.09 0.66
C ASN A 405 9.35 25.17 -0.22
N VAL A 406 10.57 24.91 -0.70
CA VAL A 406 11.31 25.80 -1.60
C VAL A 406 11.60 25.09 -2.90
N LYS A 407 11.24 25.69 -4.04
CA LYS A 407 11.54 25.13 -5.36
C LYS A 407 13.03 25.30 -5.63
N ILE A 408 13.70 24.21 -5.95
CA ILE A 408 15.09 24.21 -6.40
C ILE A 408 15.16 23.73 -7.85
N LYS A 409 16.12 24.28 -8.60
CA LYS A 409 16.50 23.79 -9.92
C LYS A 409 17.87 23.10 -9.88
N PHE A 410 18.06 22.08 -10.70
CA PHE A 410 19.28 21.26 -10.74
C PHE A 410 19.50 20.64 -12.12
N ALA A 411 20.74 20.16 -12.35
CA ALA A 411 21.20 19.43 -13.54
C ALA A 411 21.04 20.17 -14.90
N PRO A 412 21.70 19.72 -15.99
CA PRO A 412 21.42 20.28 -17.31
C PRO A 412 19.95 20.04 -17.68
N GLY A 413 19.20 21.12 -18.01
CA GLY A 413 17.81 21.07 -18.45
C GLY A 413 16.74 21.66 -17.52
N ASP A 414 17.14 22.43 -16.49
CA ASP A 414 16.23 23.07 -15.52
C ASP A 414 15.28 22.08 -14.82
N GLY A 415 15.81 20.91 -14.42
CA GLY A 415 15.08 19.97 -13.58
C GLY A 415 14.67 20.64 -12.27
N THR A 416 13.44 20.42 -11.81
CA THR A 416 12.91 21.05 -10.59
C THR A 416 12.42 20.02 -9.59
N LEU A 417 12.62 20.30 -8.31
CA LEU A 417 12.01 19.59 -7.18
C LEU A 417 11.79 20.57 -6.01
N PHE A 418 10.97 20.19 -5.05
CA PHE A 418 10.85 20.94 -3.79
C PHE A 418 11.89 20.48 -2.78
N PHE A 419 12.35 21.40 -1.97
CA PHE A 419 13.24 21.18 -0.85
C PHE A 419 12.52 21.64 0.42
N SER A 420 12.39 20.74 1.40
CA SER A 420 11.75 21.04 2.69
C SER A 420 12.75 20.89 3.83
N PRO A 421 13.27 21.99 4.41
CA PRO A 421 14.18 21.94 5.54
C PRO A 421 13.46 21.76 6.89
N SER A 422 12.20 21.34 6.91
CA SER A 422 11.34 21.32 8.11
C SER A 422 11.88 20.47 9.26
N ALA A 423 12.70 19.45 8.96
CA ALA A 423 13.38 18.64 9.95
C ALA A 423 14.67 19.27 10.53
N ILE A 424 15.09 20.44 10.05
CA ILE A 424 16.29 21.16 10.51
C ILE A 424 15.87 22.42 11.29
N PRO A 425 15.87 22.38 12.64
CA PRO A 425 15.52 23.53 13.45
C PRO A 425 16.39 24.75 13.14
N GLY A 426 15.75 25.90 12.91
CA GLY A 426 16.44 27.17 12.68
C GLY A 426 17.14 27.28 11.32
N PHE A 427 16.85 26.41 10.36
CA PHE A 427 17.36 26.53 9.01
C PHE A 427 16.78 27.77 8.33
N ASP A 428 17.65 28.71 7.96
CA ASP A 428 17.28 29.92 7.24
C ASP A 428 17.63 29.76 5.76
N VAL A 429 16.62 29.46 4.94
CA VAL A 429 16.79 29.31 3.49
C VAL A 429 17.29 30.60 2.83
N PHE A 430 17.05 31.77 3.44
CA PHE A 430 17.50 33.04 2.89
C PHE A 430 19.02 33.20 2.92
N GLN A 431 19.74 32.41 3.73
CA GLN A 431 21.21 32.38 3.71
C GLN A 431 21.77 31.70 2.46
N TYR A 432 20.92 31.00 1.70
CA TYR A 432 21.32 30.14 0.59
C TYR A 432 20.76 30.54 -0.78
N VAL A 433 19.89 31.55 -0.83
CA VAL A 433 19.38 32.12 -2.10
C VAL A 433 20.54 32.77 -2.86
N GLN A 434 20.60 32.53 -4.17
CA GLN A 434 21.65 33.07 -5.02
C GLN A 434 21.34 34.50 -5.49
N PHE A 435 21.23 35.45 -4.56
CA PHE A 435 21.51 36.84 -4.92
C PHE A 435 23.00 36.92 -5.23
N ALA A 436 23.35 37.17 -6.49
CA ALA A 436 24.74 37.13 -6.94
C ALA A 436 25.65 37.97 -6.00
N ASP A 437 26.59 37.27 -5.37
CA ASP A 437 27.73 37.81 -4.62
C ASP A 437 27.42 38.71 -3.40
N GLU A 438 26.28 38.50 -2.73
CA GLU A 438 26.02 39.15 -1.44
C GLU A 438 26.95 38.63 -0.32
N PRO A 439 27.66 39.51 0.41
CA PRO A 439 28.47 39.12 1.55
C PRO A 439 27.67 38.38 2.62
N GLY A 440 28.12 37.18 3.00
CA GLY A 440 27.50 36.36 4.05
C GLY A 440 26.51 35.29 3.56
N LYS A 441 26.20 35.22 2.26
CA LYS A 441 25.40 34.14 1.66
C LYS A 441 26.28 32.94 1.29
N ARG A 442 25.70 31.73 1.31
CA ARG A 442 26.39 30.48 0.94
C ARG A 442 25.73 29.84 -0.26
N LYS A 443 26.53 29.37 -1.22
CA LYS A 443 26.01 28.55 -2.32
C LYS A 443 25.85 27.11 -1.85
N LEU A 444 24.74 26.46 -2.18
CA LEU A 444 24.55 25.03 -1.94
C LEU A 444 25.41 24.24 -2.92
N ALA A 445 26.12 23.24 -2.39
CA ALA A 445 26.87 22.27 -3.18
C ALA A 445 26.04 20.98 -3.37
N GLU A 446 25.38 20.51 -2.31
CA GLU A 446 24.49 19.34 -2.36
C GLU A 446 23.32 19.52 -1.39
N ILE A 447 22.14 19.06 -1.80
CA ILE A 447 21.03 18.76 -0.89
C ILE A 447 20.83 17.26 -0.91
N ARG A 448 20.80 16.65 0.27
CA ARG A 448 20.57 15.22 0.48
C ARG A 448 19.35 15.05 1.38
N GLY A 449 18.79 13.85 1.40
CA GLY A 449 17.65 13.56 2.24
C GLY A 449 16.82 12.40 1.73
N VAL A 450 15.62 12.27 2.26
CA VAL A 450 14.63 11.32 1.77
C VAL A 450 13.81 12.00 0.66
N LEU A 451 13.50 11.27 -0.41
CA LEU A 451 12.60 11.73 -1.45
C LEU A 451 11.15 11.34 -1.11
N THR A 452 10.23 12.30 -1.17
CA THR A 452 8.79 12.06 -0.98
C THR A 452 8.01 12.56 -2.20
N ASN A 453 6.96 11.84 -2.57
CA ASN A 453 5.99 12.28 -3.57
C ASN A 453 4.76 12.88 -2.86
N PHE A 454 4.25 14.01 -3.35
CA PHE A 454 3.01 14.61 -2.86
C PHE A 454 2.13 15.08 -4.01
N VAL A 455 0.87 14.67 -4.01
CA VAL A 455 -0.14 15.09 -5.00
C VAL A 455 -0.53 16.55 -4.77
N GLY A 456 -0.33 17.39 -5.77
CA GLY A 456 -0.78 18.79 -5.77
C GLY A 456 0.27 19.78 -6.26
N PRO A 457 1.46 19.87 -5.63
CA PRO A 457 2.50 20.78 -6.08
C PRO A 457 3.12 20.29 -7.40
N THR A 458 3.52 21.24 -8.24
CA THR A 458 4.36 21.00 -9.42
C THR A 458 5.69 21.71 -9.19
N PRO A 459 6.82 20.99 -9.13
CA PRO A 459 7.00 19.54 -9.28
C PRO A 459 6.42 18.72 -8.10
N PRO A 460 6.07 17.42 -8.29
CA PRO A 460 5.41 16.61 -7.25
C PRO A 460 6.37 16.05 -6.20
N TYR A 461 7.69 16.10 -6.45
CA TYR A 461 8.68 15.52 -5.57
C TYR A 461 9.31 16.54 -4.63
N THR A 462 9.51 16.14 -3.38
CA THR A 462 10.19 16.92 -2.34
C THR A 462 11.37 16.13 -1.79
N ILE A 463 12.52 16.78 -1.61
CA ILE A 463 13.65 16.25 -0.84
C ILE A 463 13.61 16.82 0.58
N GLU A 464 13.61 15.92 1.56
CA GLU A 464 13.57 16.24 2.99
C GLU A 464 14.89 15.79 3.65
N PRO A 465 15.80 16.71 4.00
CA PRO A 465 17.00 16.35 4.75
C PRO A 465 16.63 15.80 6.12
N ARG A 466 17.37 14.80 6.59
CA ARG A 466 17.13 14.21 7.92
C ARG A 466 17.70 15.08 9.03
N CYS A 467 18.77 15.82 8.74
CA CYS A 467 19.43 16.74 9.65
C CYS A 467 20.37 17.68 8.87
N LEU A 468 21.10 18.57 9.57
CA LEU A 468 22.03 19.50 8.94
C LEU A 468 23.22 18.84 8.21
N ASP A 469 23.58 17.60 8.54
CA ASP A 469 24.63 16.86 7.82
C ASP A 469 24.27 16.62 6.34
N ASP A 470 22.97 16.56 6.03
CA ASP A 470 22.46 16.35 4.67
C ASP A 470 22.48 17.63 3.81
N ILE A 471 22.84 18.79 4.38
CA ILE A 471 23.03 20.06 3.64
C ILE A 471 24.51 20.37 3.48
N VAL A 472 24.97 20.45 2.23
CA VAL A 472 26.37 20.76 1.90
C VAL A 472 26.43 22.10 1.15
N TRP A 473 27.31 23.00 1.59
CA TRP A 473 27.56 24.28 0.92
C TRP A 473 28.98 24.36 0.36
N VAL A 474 29.15 25.21 -0.64
CA VAL A 474 30.44 25.49 -1.27
C VAL A 474 31.41 26.07 -0.24
N GLY A 475 32.62 25.50 -0.18
CA GLY A 475 33.66 25.90 0.78
C GLY A 475 33.64 25.14 2.10
N ARG A 476 32.66 24.24 2.34
CA ARG A 476 32.71 23.29 3.46
C ARG A 476 33.89 22.34 3.28
N ALA A 477 34.64 22.05 4.35
CA ALA A 477 35.82 21.20 4.24
C ALA A 477 35.39 19.75 3.91
N PRO A 478 36.08 19.04 2.99
CA PRO A 478 35.71 17.67 2.63
C PRO A 478 35.64 16.71 3.82
N SER A 479 36.47 16.90 4.84
CA SER A 479 36.48 16.11 6.08
C SER A 479 35.23 16.31 6.96
N GLU A 480 34.45 17.37 6.72
CA GLU A 480 33.22 17.68 7.44
C GLU A 480 31.97 17.19 6.71
N ILE A 481 32.14 16.66 5.48
CA ILE A 481 31.06 16.10 4.66
C ILE A 481 30.95 14.62 5.00
N LYS A 482 29.86 14.25 5.66
CA LYS A 482 29.57 12.87 6.04
C LYS A 482 28.91 12.12 4.88
N ASP A 483 29.16 10.82 4.77
CA ASP A 483 28.45 9.94 3.84
C ASP A 483 27.07 9.53 4.40
N ALA A 484 26.27 8.76 3.66
CA ALA A 484 24.94 8.33 4.08
C ALA A 484 24.95 7.53 5.39
N LYS A 485 26.06 6.83 5.66
CA LYS A 485 26.27 5.94 6.81
C LYS A 485 26.72 6.68 8.07
N SER A 486 27.11 7.94 7.94
CA SER A 486 27.59 8.79 9.03
C SER A 486 26.75 10.06 9.22
N ALA A 487 26.11 10.54 8.14
CA ALA A 487 25.24 11.71 8.17
C ALA A 487 23.95 11.38 8.93
N CYS A 488 23.61 12.20 9.92
CA CYS A 488 22.41 12.03 10.74
C CYS A 488 22.35 10.70 11.52
N VAL A 489 23.48 10.02 11.67
CA VAL A 489 23.63 8.80 12.46
C VAL A 489 24.19 9.13 13.85
N ARG A 490 23.64 8.50 14.88
CA ARG A 490 24.07 8.66 16.27
C ARG A 490 24.28 7.30 16.93
N ASN A 491 25.34 7.15 17.70
CA ASN A 491 25.57 5.94 18.49
C ASN A 491 24.52 5.84 19.62
N ARG A 492 24.04 4.64 19.91
CA ARG A 492 23.11 4.38 21.02
C ARG A 492 23.87 4.33 22.34
N ILE A 493 23.52 5.21 23.28
CA ILE A 493 24.10 5.29 24.62
C ILE A 493 23.08 4.75 25.63
N GLY A 494 23.11 3.46 25.95
CA GLY A 494 22.25 2.85 27.00
C GLY A 494 21.17 1.86 26.51
N VAL A 495 20.47 1.25 27.48
CA VAL A 495 19.79 -0.07 27.42
C VAL A 495 18.32 -0.04 26.99
N ASP A 496 17.85 0.98 26.29
CA ASP A 496 16.50 0.95 25.70
C ASP A 496 16.58 0.16 24.38
N VAL A 497 16.62 -1.17 24.50
CA VAL A 497 16.96 -2.09 23.39
C VAL A 497 15.72 -2.67 22.68
N GLU A 498 14.51 -2.49 23.22
CA GLU A 498 13.31 -3.11 22.67
C GLU A 498 12.31 -2.06 22.20
N GLY A 499 12.47 -1.62 20.95
CA GLY A 499 11.41 -0.96 20.19
C GLY A 499 10.48 -2.01 19.59
N THR A 500 9.37 -2.29 20.26
CA THR A 500 8.27 -3.08 19.69
C THR A 500 7.02 -2.21 19.66
N ASN A 501 6.26 -2.32 18.57
CA ASN A 501 4.96 -1.67 18.40
C ASN A 501 3.97 -2.74 17.94
#